data_AF-A0A6G2S2V9-F1
#
_entry.id   AF-A0A6G2S2V9-F1
#
_cell.length_a   1.000
_cell.length_b   1.000
_cell.length_c   1.000
_cell.angle_alpha   90.00
_cell.angle_beta   90.00
_cell.angle_gamma   90.00
#
_symmetry.space_group_name_H-M   'P 1'
#
loop_
_entity.id
_entity.type
_entity.pdbx_description
1 polymer ?
#
loop_
_entity_poly.entity_id
_entity_poly.type
_entity_poly.pdbx_seq_one_letter_code
_entity_poly.pdbx_strand_id
1 'polypeptide(L)' 'MRWVYQPVEVQYPDGAWALGRISAWWTDDEGEQWCLLRTLPGGGRPQWLRYDPESVRLLPTEGI' A
#
# COMPACT_ATOMS: atom_id res chain seq x y z
N MET A 1 -10.05 11.73 -1.91
CA MET A 1 -8.95 11.30 -1.03
C MET A 1 -9.52 10.81 0.30
N ARG A 2 -9.11 9.62 0.77
CA ARG A 2 -9.63 8.95 1.98
C ARG A 2 -8.48 8.44 2.84
N TRP A 3 -8.33 8.94 4.06
CA TRP A 3 -7.33 8.45 5.03
C TRP A 3 -7.76 7.12 5.65
N VAL A 4 -6.82 6.19 5.81
CA VAL A 4 -7.05 4.85 6.36
C VAL A 4 -5.85 4.35 7.16
N TYR A 5 -6.06 3.28 7.90
CA TYR A 5 -4.98 2.42 8.39
C TYR A 5 -5.19 1.03 7.81
N GLN A 6 -4.40 0.68 6.79
CA GLN A 6 -4.53 -0.60 6.10
C GLN A 6 -3.16 -1.29 6.04
N PRO A 7 -2.93 -2.37 6.81
CA PRO A 7 -1.72 -3.18 6.68
C PRO A 7 -1.71 -3.87 5.32
N VAL A 8 -0.51 -4.04 4.75
CA VAL A 8 -0.32 -4.66 3.45
C VAL A 8 0.97 -5.50 3.39
N GLU A 9 1.02 -6.45 2.47
CA GLU A 9 2.27 -7.02 1.96
C GLU A 9 2.56 -6.41 0.59
N VAL A 10 3.83 -6.07 0.34
CA VAL A 10 4.30 -5.46 -0.90
C VAL A 10 5.37 -6.37 -1.48
N GLN A 11 5.19 -6.74 -2.74
CA GLN A 11 6.19 -7.49 -3.49
C GLN A 11 7.23 -6.53 -4.08
N TYR A 12 8.50 -6.81 -3.84
CA TYR A 12 9.61 -6.11 -4.46
C TYR A 12 9.95 -6.73 -5.83
N PRO A 13 10.64 -5.98 -6.72
CA PRO A 13 11.04 -6.49 -8.04
C PRO A 13 11.94 -7.73 -8.00
N ASP A 14 12.63 -7.97 -6.88
CA ASP A 14 13.44 -9.18 -6.64
C ASP A 14 12.61 -10.40 -6.21
N GLY A 15 11.29 -10.24 -6.10
CA GLY A 15 10.34 -11.27 -5.67
C GLY A 15 10.17 -11.37 -4.16
N ALA A 16 10.92 -10.61 -3.36
CA ALA A 16 10.78 -10.59 -1.91
C ALA A 16 9.48 -9.89 -1.48
N TRP A 17 8.92 -10.31 -0.36
CA TRP A 17 7.75 -9.67 0.24
C TRP A 17 8.17 -8.86 1.47
N ALA A 18 7.61 -7.67 1.60
CA ALA A 18 7.77 -6.84 2.78
C ALA A 18 6.43 -6.36 3.32
N LEU A 19 6.39 -6.18 4.64
CA LEU A 19 5.24 -5.58 5.29
C LEU A 19 5.21 -4.09 5.02
N GLY A 20 4.02 -3.54 4.90
CA GLY A 20 3.80 -2.13 4.71
C GLY A 20 2.47 -1.68 5.27
N ARG A 21 2.18 -0.40 5.03
CA ARG A 21 0.91 0.20 5.39
C ARG A 21 0.50 1.19 4.32
N ILE A 22 -0.77 1.12 3.91
CA ILE A 22 -1.45 2.18 3.19
C ILE A 22 -2.07 3.13 4.22
N SER A 23 -1.74 4.41 4.10
CA SER A 23 -2.24 5.46 5.00
C SER A 23 -3.36 6.31 4.37
N ALA A 24 -3.47 6.30 3.04
CA ALA A 24 -4.51 7.01 2.32
C ALA A 24 -4.77 6.39 0.95
N TRP A 25 -5.99 6.61 0.45
CA TRP A 25 -6.43 6.29 -0.90
C TRP A 25 -6.79 7.57 -1.65
N TRP A 26 -6.51 7.59 -2.93
CA TRP A 26 -6.95 8.63 -3.86
C TRP A 26 -7.35 7.99 -5.19
N THR A 27 -8.27 8.62 -5.89
CA THR A 27 -8.68 8.23 -7.24
C THR A 27 -8.46 9.47 -8.10
N ASP A 28 -7.69 9.34 -9.17
CA ASP A 28 -7.44 10.45 -10.08
C ASP A 28 -8.63 10.68 -11.03
N ASP A 29 -8.49 11.66 -11.92
CA ASP A 29 -9.53 12.01 -12.89
C ASP A 29 -9.75 10.94 -13.97
N GLU A 30 -8.81 10.01 -14.15
CA GLU A 30 -8.92 8.87 -15.07
C GLU A 30 -9.60 7.65 -14.42
N GLY A 31 -9.88 7.72 -13.10
CA GLY A 31 -10.48 6.64 -12.33
C GLY A 31 -9.47 5.64 -11.78
N GLU A 32 -8.17 5.91 -11.92
CA GLU A 32 -7.11 5.04 -11.41
C GLU A 32 -6.97 5.20 -9.90
N GLN A 33 -6.77 4.06 -9.21
CA GLN A 33 -6.66 4.06 -7.75
C GLN A 33 -5.20 4.20 -7.33
N TRP A 34 -4.94 5.17 -6.46
CA TRP A 34 -3.64 5.47 -5.87
C TRP A 34 -3.66 5.22 -4.36
N CYS A 35 -2.56 4.71 -3.84
CA CYS A 35 -2.37 4.47 -2.41
C CYS A 35 -1.11 5.19 -1.89
N LEU A 36 -1.22 5.78 -0.70
CA LEU A 36 -0.09 6.34 0.02
C LEU A 36 0.57 5.22 0.83
N LEU A 37 1.58 4.59 0.24
CA LEU A 37 2.24 3.38 0.73
C LEU A 37 3.52 3.69 1.50
N ARG A 38 3.76 2.93 2.57
CA ARG A 38 5.02 2.90 3.31
C ARG A 38 5.44 1.46 3.58
N THR A 39 6.68 1.08 3.24
CA THR A 39 7.25 -0.27 3.46
C THR A 39 8.11 -0.36 4.73
N LEU A 40 8.21 -1.55 5.31
CA LEU A 40 8.93 -1.93 6.53
C LEU A 40 9.73 -3.23 6.26
N PRO A 41 10.97 -3.40 6.78
CA PRO A 41 11.71 -2.54 7.70
C PRO A 41 12.66 -1.59 6.93
N GLY A 42 12.12 -0.78 6.01
CA GLY A 42 12.94 0.18 5.24
C GLY A 42 12.84 1.63 5.72
N GLY A 43 11.84 1.95 6.56
CA GLY A 43 11.65 3.32 7.05
C GLY A 43 11.37 4.36 5.96
N GLY A 44 11.13 3.92 4.72
CA GLY A 44 10.91 4.78 3.57
C GLY A 44 9.84 5.84 3.85
N ARG A 45 9.99 7.01 3.23
CA ARG A 45 8.94 8.04 3.28
C ARG A 45 7.68 7.46 2.62
N PRO A 46 6.48 7.78 3.14
CA PRO A 46 5.26 7.40 2.46
C PRO A 46 5.23 8.02 1.05
N GLN A 47 4.92 7.20 0.05
CA GLN A 47 4.90 7.59 -1.36
C GLN A 47 3.54 7.25 -1.97
N TRP A 48 3.03 8.13 -2.83
CA TRP A 48 1.87 7.82 -3.65
C TRP A 48 2.29 6.90 -4.79
N LEU A 49 1.65 5.73 -4.86
CA LEU A 49 1.86 4.74 -5.91
C LEU A 49 0.51 4.32 -6.46
N ARG A 50 0.48 3.95 -7.74
CA ARG A 50 -0.70 3.30 -8.33
C ARG A 50 -0.92 1.97 -7.61
N TYR A 51 -2.15 1.72 -7.21
CA TYR A 51 -2.51 0.49 -6.55
C TYR A 51 -2.59 -0.64 -7.57
N ASP A 52 -1.73 -1.63 -7.37
CA ASP A 52 -1.74 -2.89 -8.10
C ASP A 52 -2.00 -4.02 -7.08
N PRO A 53 -3.13 -4.74 -7.18
CA PRO A 53 -3.45 -5.83 -6.27
C PRO A 53 -2.54 -7.06 -6.43
N GLU A 54 -1.81 -7.19 -7.54
CA GLU A 54 -0.83 -8.28 -7.71
C GLU A 54 0.43 -8.02 -6.87
N SER A 55 0.91 -6.77 -6.89
CA SER A 55 2.10 -6.34 -6.15
C SER A 55 1.80 -5.92 -4.69
N VAL A 56 0.57 -5.49 -4.38
CA VAL A 56 0.18 -4.99 -3.06
C VAL A 56 -1.04 -5.74 -2.53
N ARG A 57 -0.82 -6.62 -1.55
CA ARG A 57 -1.88 -7.41 -0.92
C ARG A 57 -2.37 -6.74 0.34
N LEU A 58 -3.67 -6.50 0.43
CA LEU A 58 -4.29 -5.99 1.64
C LEU A 58 -4.35 -7.08 2.70
N LEU A 59 -3.77 -6.81 3.87
CA LEU A 59 -3.88 -7.69 5.02
C LEU A 59 -5.15 -7.35 5.80
N PRO A 60 -5.82 -8.36 6.40
CA PRO A 60 -6.95 -8.09 7.26
C PRO A 60 -6.53 -7.21 8.46
N THR A 61 -7.32 -6.17 8.73
CA THR A 61 -7.12 -5.25 9.86
C THR A 61 -7.79 -5.75 11.14
N GLU A 62 -8.75 -6.68 11.01
CA GLU A 62 -9.45 -7.31 12.13
C GLU A 62 -8.84 -8.69 12.39
N GLY A 63 -8.31 -8.85 13.60
CA GLY A 63 -7.63 -10.07 14.02
C GLY A 63 -7.06 -9.96 15.43
N ILE A 64 -7.92 -9.73 16.42
CA ILE A 64 -7.73 -10.16 17.81
C ILE A 64 -9.06 -10.68 18.34
#